data_AF-A0A9D4LVK5-F1
#
_entry.id   AF-A0A9D4LVK5-F1
#
_cell.length_a   1.000
_cell.length_b   1.000
_cell.length_c   1.000
_cell.angle_alpha   90.00
_cell.angle_beta   90.00
_cell.angle_gamma   90.00
#
_symmetry.space_group_name_H-M   'P 1'
#
loop_
_entity.id
_entity.type
_entity.pdbx_description
1 polymer ?
#
loop_
_entity_poly.entity_id
_entity_poly.type
_entity_poly.pdbx_seq_one_letter_code
_entity_poly.pdbx_strand_id
1 'polypeptide(L)'
;MRNWIMLKPFVKIVVFTNSVEDTQYLISMGVLVQPVSHLRAGEAPILRWMFEEIDKIAQTPLRGYINSDILFTDDLIHALDLIMNAMNMAQPFMAVGRRTNILAVTETEAQSFAKIKLAAKARGELFWTNAEDFFITNAAYPWKNIMDVVIGRPVYDNWIVAHSICDLQIDVIDVSGTILAVHQSTTSGGNKEGFKHEQAKYNLKMFDDMDINGVDFDRGKTDCTQWRTILDFCGQLKLVQRVDFPDHCVCVKKYS
;
A
#
# COMPACT_ATOMS: atom_id res chain seq x y z
N MET A 1 -11.74 9.57 7.15
CA MET A 1 -12.87 8.59 7.24
C MET A 1 -14.02 8.82 6.26
N ARG A 2 -14.54 10.03 6.05
CA ARG A 2 -15.68 10.27 5.13
C ARG A 2 -15.46 9.69 3.72
N ASN A 3 -14.28 9.93 3.13
CA ASN A 3 -13.89 9.37 1.82
C ASN A 3 -13.98 7.82 1.80
N TRP A 4 -13.36 7.17 2.79
CA TRP A 4 -13.37 5.71 2.90
C TRP A 4 -14.78 5.13 2.98
N ILE A 5 -15.68 5.77 3.73
CA ILE A 5 -17.08 5.32 3.85
C ILE A 5 -17.79 5.30 2.49
N MET A 6 -17.42 6.18 1.55
CA MET A 6 -17.99 6.19 0.19
C MET A 6 -17.65 4.94 -0.64
N LEU A 7 -16.62 4.19 -0.24
CA LEU A 7 -16.23 2.95 -0.93
C LEU A 7 -17.08 1.74 -0.47
N LYS A 8 -17.97 1.91 0.51
CA LYS A 8 -18.96 0.89 0.87
C LYS A 8 -19.98 0.71 -0.26
N PRO A 9 -20.50 -0.51 -0.49
CA PRO A 9 -20.25 -1.74 0.26
C PRO A 9 -19.01 -2.53 -0.20
N PHE A 10 -18.30 -2.05 -1.23
CA PHE A 10 -17.20 -2.78 -1.87
C PHE A 10 -15.97 -2.94 -0.97
N VAL A 11 -15.70 -1.96 -0.10
CA VAL A 11 -14.58 -1.98 0.84
C VAL A 11 -15.09 -2.11 2.28
N LYS A 12 -14.61 -3.15 2.98
CA LYS A 12 -14.76 -3.29 4.44
C LYS A 12 -13.58 -2.60 5.12
N ILE A 13 -13.87 -1.58 5.92
CA ILE A 13 -12.84 -0.77 6.58
C ILE A 13 -12.63 -1.30 7.99
N VAL A 14 -11.37 -1.59 8.31
CA VAL A 14 -10.90 -1.88 9.67
C VAL A 14 -9.82 -0.87 10.01
N VAL A 15 -9.95 -0.19 11.14
CA VAL A 15 -8.91 0.72 11.64
C VAL A 15 -8.23 0.08 12.83
N PHE A 16 -6.90 0.02 12.77
CA PHE A 16 -6.09 -0.42 13.90
C PHE A 16 -5.67 0.80 14.73
N THR A 17 -6.12 0.88 15.98
CA THR A 17 -5.76 1.97 16.89
C THR A 17 -5.89 1.53 18.35
N ASN A 18 -5.03 2.07 19.21
CA ASN A 18 -5.14 1.95 20.67
C ASN A 18 -5.72 3.22 21.32
N SER A 19 -6.08 4.24 20.52
CA SER A 19 -6.71 5.47 20.99
C SER A 19 -8.17 5.22 21.36
N VAL A 20 -8.53 5.47 22.62
CA VAL A 20 -9.90 5.32 23.14
C VAL A 20 -10.84 6.29 22.43
N GLU A 21 -10.39 7.53 22.23
CA GLU A 21 -11.15 8.60 21.59
C GLU A 21 -11.45 8.26 20.12
N ASP A 22 -10.43 7.83 19.37
CA ASP A 22 -10.62 7.41 17.97
C ASP A 22 -11.52 6.19 17.88
N THR A 23 -11.37 5.23 18.79
CA THR A 23 -12.19 4.01 18.81
C THR A 23 -13.68 4.35 18.94
N GLN A 24 -14.04 5.21 19.89
CA GLN A 24 -15.43 5.63 20.09
C GLN A 24 -15.99 6.34 18.84
N TYR A 25 -15.20 7.25 18.27
CA TYR A 25 -15.59 7.98 17.06
C TYR A 25 -15.78 7.05 15.85
N LEU A 26 -14.85 6.12 15.62
CA LEU A 26 -14.90 5.16 14.51
C LEU A 26 -16.08 4.20 14.63
N ILE A 27 -16.34 3.67 15.83
CA ILE A 27 -17.50 2.80 16.09
C ILE A 27 -18.80 3.55 15.80
N SER A 28 -18.90 4.84 16.17
CA SER A 28 -20.09 5.65 15.89
C SER A 28 -20.38 5.81 14.38
N MET A 29 -19.37 5.63 13.53
CA MET A 29 -19.48 5.64 12.06
C MET A 29 -19.69 4.25 11.43
N GLY A 30 -19.87 3.21 12.25
CA GLY A 30 -20.00 1.83 11.78
C GLY A 30 -18.72 1.31 11.09
N VAL A 31 -17.56 1.68 11.64
CA VAL A 31 -16.23 1.21 11.22
C VAL A 31 -15.75 0.17 12.21
N LEU A 32 -15.19 -0.93 11.71
CA LEU A 32 -14.59 -1.94 12.57
C LEU A 32 -13.27 -1.40 13.13
N VAL A 33 -13.03 -1.62 14.42
CA VAL A 33 -11.80 -1.19 15.09
C VAL A 33 -11.12 -2.42 15.68
N GLN A 34 -9.80 -2.49 15.52
CA GLN A 34 -8.95 -3.51 16.14
C GLN A 34 -7.84 -2.82 16.95
N PRO A 35 -7.45 -3.37 18.11
CA PRO A 35 -6.29 -2.86 18.83
C PRO A 35 -5.01 -3.17 18.06
N VAL A 36 -3.97 -2.37 18.27
CA VAL A 36 -2.62 -2.70 17.82
C VAL A 36 -1.91 -3.46 18.93
N SER A 37 -1.75 -4.77 18.77
CA SER A 37 -1.11 -5.66 19.75
C SER A 37 0.39 -5.89 19.51
N HIS A 38 0.86 -5.75 18.27
CA HIS A 38 2.24 -6.08 17.88
C HIS A 38 3.00 -4.81 17.47
N LEU A 39 3.76 -4.28 18.44
CA LEU A 39 4.45 -3.01 18.36
C LEU A 39 5.97 -3.18 18.52
N ARG A 40 6.73 -2.40 17.74
CA ARG A 40 8.18 -2.27 17.82
C ARG A 40 8.59 -0.84 17.46
N ALA A 41 9.89 -0.53 17.55
CA ALA A 41 10.46 0.70 17.02
C ALA A 41 9.84 2.04 17.53
N GLY A 42 9.38 2.09 18.79
CA GLY A 42 8.62 3.22 19.33
C GLY A 42 7.16 3.19 18.89
N GLU A 43 6.43 2.14 19.30
CA GLU A 43 4.99 1.96 19.05
C GLU A 43 4.57 1.95 17.57
N ALA A 44 5.48 1.61 16.66
CA ALA A 44 5.12 1.35 15.28
C ALA A 44 4.52 -0.06 15.14
N PRO A 45 3.35 -0.21 14.50
CA PRO A 45 2.75 -1.51 14.20
C PRO A 45 3.63 -2.37 13.28
N ILE A 46 3.64 -3.68 13.52
CA ILE A 46 4.22 -4.63 12.58
C ILE A 46 3.17 -4.99 11.51
N LEU A 47 3.53 -4.84 10.23
CA LEU A 47 2.57 -4.93 9.13
C LEU A 47 1.93 -6.31 8.99
N ARG A 48 2.72 -7.40 9.02
CA ARG A 48 2.19 -8.76 8.79
C ARG A 48 1.10 -9.16 9.79
N TRP A 49 1.24 -8.74 11.04
CA TRP A 49 0.27 -9.04 12.10
C TRP A 49 -1.09 -8.39 11.82
N MET A 50 -1.11 -7.21 11.21
CA MET A 50 -2.36 -6.57 10.79
C MET A 50 -3.09 -7.43 9.77
N PHE A 51 -2.38 -7.98 8.77
CA PHE A 51 -2.99 -8.89 7.79
C PHE A 51 -3.48 -10.20 8.42
N GLU A 52 -2.71 -10.79 9.34
CA GLU A 52 -3.13 -12.00 10.06
C GLU A 52 -4.39 -11.78 10.91
N GLU A 53 -4.53 -10.60 11.54
CA GLU A 53 -5.76 -10.24 12.26
C GLU A 53 -6.95 -10.05 11.32
N ILE A 54 -6.75 -9.41 10.17
CA ILE A 54 -7.83 -9.25 9.18
C ILE A 54 -8.34 -10.61 8.69
N ASP A 55 -7.46 -11.58 8.46
CA ASP A 55 -7.86 -12.93 8.01
C ASP A 55 -8.74 -13.67 9.03
N LYS A 56 -8.65 -13.35 10.32
CA LYS A 56 -9.51 -13.94 11.36
C LYS A 56 -10.92 -13.36 11.35
N ILE A 57 -11.07 -12.09 10.97
CA ILE A 57 -12.33 -11.34 11.12
C ILE A 57 -13.04 -11.05 9.80
N ALA A 58 -12.35 -11.17 8.67
CA ALA A 58 -12.90 -10.87 7.35
C ALA A 58 -12.46 -11.91 6.30
N GLN A 59 -13.45 -12.60 5.73
CA GLN A 59 -13.26 -13.44 4.55
C GLN A 59 -13.68 -12.64 3.31
N THR A 60 -12.73 -11.94 2.70
CA THR A 60 -12.91 -11.28 1.40
C THR A 60 -11.97 -11.88 0.34
N PRO A 61 -12.17 -11.62 -0.97
CA PRO A 61 -11.21 -12.07 -1.98
C PRO A 61 -9.85 -11.37 -1.86
N LEU A 62 -9.86 -10.10 -1.44
CA LEU A 62 -8.68 -9.26 -1.26
C LEU A 62 -8.51 -8.79 0.18
N ARG A 63 -7.27 -8.47 0.56
CA ARG A 63 -6.85 -7.82 1.81
C ARG A 63 -6.04 -6.59 1.46
N GLY A 64 -6.06 -5.57 2.31
CA GLY A 64 -5.29 -4.36 2.05
C GLY A 64 -4.81 -3.67 3.31
N TYR A 65 -3.60 -3.12 3.23
CA TYR A 65 -3.08 -2.12 4.14
C TYR A 65 -2.91 -0.81 3.38
N ILE A 66 -3.28 0.30 4.01
CA ILE A 66 -3.18 1.64 3.44
C ILE A 66 -2.85 2.62 4.57
N ASN A 67 -1.94 3.56 4.32
CA ASN A 67 -1.75 4.72 5.19
C ASN A 67 -3.04 5.54 5.31
N SER A 68 -3.34 6.02 6.53
CA SER A 68 -4.64 6.65 6.85
C SER A 68 -4.85 8.03 6.24
N ASP A 69 -3.79 8.65 5.74
CA ASP A 69 -3.76 9.94 5.05
C ASP A 69 -3.96 9.83 3.53
N ILE A 70 -4.15 8.62 3.00
CA ILE A 70 -4.52 8.37 1.60
C ILE A 70 -6.04 8.49 1.41
N LEU A 71 -6.44 9.20 0.36
CA LEU A 71 -7.79 9.23 -0.19
C LEU A 71 -7.82 8.47 -1.51
N PHE A 72 -8.89 7.70 -1.71
CA PHE A 72 -9.14 7.01 -2.98
C PHE A 72 -10.39 7.54 -3.68
N THR A 73 -10.50 7.22 -4.95
CA THR A 73 -11.70 7.40 -5.78
C THR A 73 -12.36 6.05 -6.05
N ASP A 74 -13.45 6.07 -6.82
CA ASP A 74 -14.06 4.88 -7.42
C ASP A 74 -13.11 4.09 -8.33
N ASP A 75 -12.01 4.69 -8.76
CA ASP A 75 -11.00 4.01 -9.58
C ASP A 75 -10.38 2.80 -8.85
N LEU A 76 -10.31 2.84 -7.52
CA LEU A 76 -9.90 1.71 -6.69
C LEU A 76 -10.79 0.49 -6.95
N ILE A 77 -12.10 0.68 -7.01
CA ILE A 77 -13.06 -0.42 -7.18
C ILE A 77 -12.93 -1.01 -8.58
N HIS A 78 -12.90 -0.17 -9.61
CA HIS A 78 -12.78 -0.62 -10.99
C HIS A 78 -11.47 -1.35 -11.27
N ALA A 79 -10.35 -0.84 -10.73
CA ALA A 79 -9.03 -1.46 -10.89
C ALA A 79 -8.95 -2.83 -10.20
N LEU A 80 -9.46 -2.95 -8.97
CA LEU A 80 -9.44 -4.21 -8.24
C LEU A 80 -10.39 -5.24 -8.84
N ASP A 81 -11.55 -4.83 -9.36
CA ASP A 81 -12.46 -5.73 -10.08
C ASP A 81 -11.80 -6.31 -11.32
N LEU A 82 -11.12 -5.48 -12.12
CA LEU A 82 -10.32 -5.98 -13.25
C LEU A 82 -9.27 -6.99 -12.80
N ILE A 83 -8.50 -6.68 -11.76
CA ILE A 83 -7.42 -7.56 -11.27
C ILE A 83 -7.99 -8.90 -10.82
N MET A 84 -9.10 -8.90 -10.07
CA MET A 84 -9.75 -10.14 -9.61
C MET A 84 -10.26 -11.00 -10.77
N ASN A 85 -10.73 -10.37 -11.87
CA ASN A 85 -11.22 -11.09 -13.04
C ASN A 85 -10.09 -11.58 -13.97
N ALA A 86 -8.95 -10.89 -13.99
CA ALA A 86 -7.83 -11.20 -14.88
C ALA A 86 -6.80 -12.16 -14.26
N MET A 87 -6.58 -12.08 -12.94
CA MET A 87 -5.59 -12.89 -12.24
C MET A 87 -6.17 -14.23 -11.78
N ASN A 88 -5.32 -15.25 -11.68
CA ASN A 88 -5.70 -16.50 -11.03
C ASN A 88 -5.76 -16.30 -9.51
N MET A 89 -6.96 -16.19 -8.96
CA MET A 89 -7.17 -15.97 -7.52
C MET A 89 -6.61 -17.07 -6.61
N ALA A 90 -6.26 -18.24 -7.14
CA ALA A 90 -5.59 -19.31 -6.39
C ALA A 90 -4.07 -19.12 -6.27
N GLN A 91 -3.47 -18.26 -7.11
CA GLN A 91 -2.05 -17.90 -7.03
C GLN A 91 -1.89 -16.59 -6.26
N PRO A 92 -0.87 -16.45 -5.41
CA PRO A 92 -0.62 -15.20 -4.69
C PRO A 92 -0.31 -14.07 -5.66
N PHE A 93 -0.85 -12.89 -5.39
CA PHE A 93 -0.44 -11.64 -6.06
C PHE A 93 -0.53 -10.46 -5.09
N MET A 94 0.16 -9.38 -5.48
CA MET A 94 0.14 -8.10 -4.78
C MET A 94 -0.10 -6.95 -5.76
N ALA A 95 -0.92 -5.98 -5.39
CA ALA A 95 -1.09 -4.71 -6.07
C ALA A 95 -0.56 -3.58 -5.19
N VAL A 96 0.29 -2.74 -5.77
CA VAL A 96 0.93 -1.58 -5.14
C VAL A 96 0.90 -0.41 -6.11
N GLY A 97 1.08 0.80 -5.62
CA GLY A 97 1.14 1.97 -6.50
C GLY A 97 1.70 3.20 -5.82
N ARG A 98 1.95 4.19 -6.66
CA ARG A 98 2.49 5.49 -6.27
C ARG A 98 1.35 6.37 -5.79
N ARG A 99 1.63 7.12 -4.72
CA ARG A 99 0.75 8.21 -4.29
C ARG A 99 0.87 9.44 -5.19
N THR A 100 -0.20 10.21 -5.27
CA THR A 100 -0.24 11.58 -5.80
C THR A 100 -0.28 12.55 -4.62
N ASN A 101 0.80 13.28 -4.40
CA ASN A 101 0.88 14.25 -3.33
C ASN A 101 0.03 15.47 -3.65
N ILE A 102 -0.79 15.89 -2.69
CA ILE A 102 -1.49 17.16 -2.74
C ILE A 102 -1.22 17.91 -1.43
N LEU A 103 -0.76 19.16 -1.55
CA LEU A 103 -0.59 20.05 -0.41
C LEU A 103 -1.95 20.64 -0.01
N ALA A 104 -2.25 20.56 1.29
CA ALA A 104 -3.42 21.15 1.94
C ALA A 104 -4.75 20.79 1.23
N VAL A 105 -5.05 19.48 1.17
CA VAL A 105 -6.37 19.02 0.73
C VAL A 105 -7.44 19.56 1.69
N THR A 106 -8.41 20.29 1.15
CA THR A 106 -9.50 20.85 1.94
C THR A 106 -10.60 19.81 2.18
N GLU A 107 -11.40 20.00 3.24
CA GLU A 107 -12.58 19.15 3.46
C GLU A 107 -13.51 19.15 2.24
N THR A 108 -13.67 20.30 1.58
CA THR A 108 -14.52 20.43 0.39
C THR A 108 -14.01 19.56 -0.76
N GLU A 109 -12.70 19.50 -0.96
CA GLU A 109 -12.11 18.65 -2.01
C GLU A 109 -12.25 17.16 -1.69
N ALA A 110 -12.15 16.79 -0.41
CA ALA A 110 -12.29 15.40 0.04
C ALA A 110 -13.76 14.89 0.11
N GLN A 111 -14.75 15.74 -0.21
CA GLN A 111 -16.18 15.40 -0.11
C GLN A 111 -16.68 14.41 -1.18
N SER A 112 -16.05 14.34 -2.35
CA SER A 112 -16.49 13.44 -3.41
C SER A 112 -15.34 13.00 -4.31
N PHE A 113 -15.50 11.84 -4.96
CA PHE A 113 -14.50 11.32 -5.90
C PHE A 113 -14.21 12.31 -7.03
N ALA A 114 -15.23 12.98 -7.57
CA ALA A 114 -15.05 14.00 -8.61
C ALA A 114 -14.21 15.19 -8.13
N LYS A 115 -14.41 15.66 -6.89
CA LYS A 115 -13.63 16.77 -6.34
C LYS A 115 -12.20 16.37 -6.01
N ILE A 116 -11.98 15.14 -5.52
CA ILE A 116 -10.64 14.57 -5.33
C ILE A 116 -9.90 14.49 -6.67
N LYS A 117 -10.55 13.97 -7.73
CA LYS A 117 -10.00 13.92 -9.10
C LYS A 117 -9.66 15.31 -9.62
N LEU A 118 -10.54 16.30 -9.41
CA LEU A 118 -10.31 17.68 -9.83
C LEU A 118 -9.11 18.31 -9.10
N ALA A 119 -9.03 18.12 -7.78
CA ALA A 119 -7.92 18.60 -6.96
C ALA A 119 -6.58 18.00 -7.40
N ALA A 120 -6.54 16.68 -7.60
CA ALA A 120 -5.35 15.97 -8.08
C ALA A 120 -4.93 16.42 -9.47
N LYS A 121 -5.88 16.63 -10.39
CA LYS A 121 -5.58 17.14 -11.73
C LYS A 121 -5.04 18.57 -11.70
N ALA A 122 -5.54 19.41 -10.79
CA ALA A 122 -5.18 20.81 -10.72
C ALA A 122 -3.77 21.04 -10.14
N ARG A 123 -3.35 20.24 -9.15
CA ARG A 123 -2.09 20.48 -8.42
C ARG A 123 -1.43 19.24 -7.82
N GLY A 124 -1.88 18.04 -8.19
CA GLY A 124 -1.30 16.80 -7.70
C GLY A 124 0.02 16.48 -8.39
N GLU A 125 0.95 15.93 -7.62
CA GLU A 125 2.24 15.47 -8.13
C GLU A 125 2.39 13.97 -7.86
N LEU A 126 2.53 13.18 -8.91
CA LEU A 126 2.77 11.74 -8.78
C LEU A 126 4.14 11.53 -8.14
N PHE A 127 4.16 10.94 -6.95
CA PHE A 127 5.35 10.83 -6.11
C PHE A 127 6.26 9.68 -6.56
N TRP A 128 7.39 9.47 -5.89
CA TRP A 128 8.45 8.57 -6.37
C TRP A 128 8.03 7.11 -6.50
N THR A 129 8.78 6.36 -7.30
CA THR A 129 8.50 4.93 -7.56
C THR A 129 8.76 4.03 -6.35
N ASN A 130 9.44 4.55 -5.33
CA ASN A 130 9.79 3.86 -4.08
C ASN A 130 8.94 4.29 -2.88
N ALA A 131 7.78 4.91 -3.12
CA ALA A 131 6.88 5.37 -2.08
C ALA A 131 5.55 4.64 -2.22
N GLU A 132 5.52 3.39 -1.73
CA GLU A 132 4.30 2.57 -1.67
C GLU A 132 3.61 2.75 -0.31
N ASP A 133 2.50 3.48 -0.30
CA ASP A 133 1.69 3.73 0.90
C ASP A 133 0.55 2.73 1.08
N PHE A 134 0.44 1.75 0.19
CA PHE A 134 -0.56 0.71 0.25
C PHE A 134 -0.11 -0.60 -0.40
N PHE A 135 -0.61 -1.70 0.16
CA PHE A 135 -0.41 -3.06 -0.33
C PHE A 135 -1.77 -3.75 -0.35
N ILE A 136 -2.18 -4.27 -1.51
CA ILE A 136 -3.43 -5.02 -1.65
C ILE A 136 -3.07 -6.40 -2.17
N THR A 137 -3.43 -7.45 -1.44
CA THR A 137 -3.11 -8.83 -1.81
C THR A 137 -4.37 -9.67 -1.90
N ASN A 138 -4.34 -10.77 -2.64
CA ASN A 138 -5.37 -11.80 -2.46
C ASN A 138 -5.12 -12.63 -1.21
N ALA A 139 -6.10 -13.47 -0.86
CA ALA A 139 -6.03 -14.36 0.31
C ALA A 139 -4.91 -15.43 0.23
N ALA A 140 -4.37 -15.71 -0.97
CA ALA A 140 -3.28 -16.67 -1.14
C ALA A 140 -1.89 -16.09 -0.78
N TYR A 141 -1.77 -14.77 -0.64
CA TYR A 141 -0.49 -14.13 -0.34
C TYR A 141 0.05 -14.56 1.04
N PRO A 142 1.31 -15.00 1.15
CA PRO A 142 1.83 -15.67 2.34
C PRO A 142 2.31 -14.69 3.42
N TRP A 143 1.41 -13.89 3.99
CA TRP A 143 1.76 -12.88 5.01
C TRP A 143 2.51 -13.45 6.23
N LYS A 144 2.26 -14.72 6.59
CA LYS A 144 2.98 -15.43 7.66
C LYS A 144 4.49 -15.55 7.42
N ASN A 145 4.91 -15.56 6.15
CA ASN A 145 6.30 -15.68 5.75
C ASN A 145 7.00 -14.32 5.60
N ILE A 146 6.24 -13.23 5.70
CA ILE A 146 6.79 -11.87 5.70
C ILE A 146 7.42 -11.60 7.06
N MET A 147 8.49 -10.79 7.07
CA MET A 147 9.23 -10.43 8.28
C MET A 147 8.46 -9.42 9.12
N ASP A 148 8.85 -9.26 10.39
CA ASP A 148 8.27 -8.30 11.33
C ASP A 148 8.70 -6.84 11.03
N VAL A 149 8.62 -6.41 9.78
CA VAL A 149 8.87 -5.01 9.40
C VAL A 149 7.80 -4.10 10.00
N VAL A 150 8.25 -2.96 10.51
CA VAL A 150 7.36 -1.95 11.09
C VAL A 150 6.95 -0.89 10.08
N ILE A 151 5.67 -0.52 10.11
CA ILE A 151 5.12 0.53 9.26
C ILE A 151 5.66 1.91 9.68
N GLY A 152 5.73 2.85 8.74
CA GLY A 152 6.17 4.21 9.03
C GLY A 152 7.66 4.33 9.40
N ARG A 153 8.47 3.31 9.12
CA ARG A 153 9.93 3.38 9.11
C ARG A 153 10.41 3.06 7.69
N PRO A 154 11.46 3.73 7.18
CA PRO A 154 12.02 3.46 5.86
C PRO A 154 12.20 1.98 5.55
N VAL A 155 12.18 1.67 4.24
CA VAL A 155 12.48 0.39 3.59
C VAL A 155 11.50 -0.77 3.77
N TYR A 156 10.50 -0.68 4.66
CA TYR A 156 9.52 -1.77 4.82
C TYR A 156 8.74 -2.03 3.52
N ASP A 157 8.38 -0.95 2.83
CA ASP A 157 7.58 -0.91 1.62
C ASP A 157 8.32 -1.57 0.46
N ASN A 158 9.49 -1.00 0.11
CA ASN A 158 10.27 -1.52 -0.99
C ASN A 158 10.79 -2.94 -0.71
N TRP A 159 11.11 -3.26 0.55
CA TRP A 159 11.53 -4.62 0.89
C TRP A 159 10.43 -5.65 0.61
N ILE A 160 9.18 -5.39 1.01
CA ILE A 160 8.07 -6.34 0.79
C ILE A 160 7.88 -6.58 -0.70
N VAL A 161 7.94 -5.54 -1.51
CA VAL A 161 7.81 -5.65 -2.97
C VAL A 161 8.99 -6.44 -3.55
N ALA A 162 10.23 -6.10 -3.18
CA ALA A 162 11.43 -6.79 -3.66
C ALA A 162 11.41 -8.28 -3.28
N HIS A 163 11.04 -8.59 -2.03
CA HIS A 163 10.93 -9.96 -1.53
C HIS A 163 9.84 -10.75 -2.27
N SER A 164 8.69 -10.11 -2.53
CA SER A 164 7.61 -10.70 -3.33
C SER A 164 8.08 -11.10 -4.72
N ILE A 165 8.78 -10.19 -5.41
CA ILE A 165 9.24 -10.39 -6.79
C ILE A 165 10.39 -11.39 -6.84
N CYS A 166 11.45 -11.15 -6.07
CA CYS A 166 12.73 -11.84 -6.24
C CYS A 166 12.84 -13.16 -5.48
N ASP A 167 12.23 -13.25 -4.30
CA ASP A 167 12.42 -14.41 -3.41
C ASP A 167 11.20 -15.34 -3.46
N LEU A 168 9.99 -14.76 -3.44
CA LEU A 168 8.74 -15.52 -3.47
C LEU A 168 8.20 -15.77 -4.89
N GLN A 169 8.73 -15.07 -5.90
CA GLN A 169 8.30 -15.17 -7.30
C GLN A 169 6.78 -14.91 -7.48
N ILE A 170 6.26 -13.96 -6.71
CA ILE A 170 4.85 -13.53 -6.72
C ILE A 170 4.65 -12.45 -7.78
N ASP A 171 3.51 -12.50 -8.47
CA ASP A 171 3.09 -11.44 -9.39
C ASP A 171 2.79 -10.15 -8.62
N VAL A 172 3.48 -9.07 -8.97
CA VAL A 172 3.24 -7.73 -8.43
C VAL A 172 2.73 -6.80 -9.53
N ILE A 173 1.69 -6.04 -9.22
CA ILE A 173 0.94 -5.19 -10.14
C ILE A 173 1.09 -3.73 -9.71
N ASP A 174 1.69 -2.89 -10.56
CA ASP A 174 1.67 -1.44 -10.40
C ASP A 174 0.33 -0.86 -10.87
N VAL A 175 -0.43 -0.34 -9.91
CA VAL A 175 -1.76 0.25 -10.17
C VAL A 175 -1.75 1.77 -10.29
N SER A 176 -0.57 2.40 -10.31
CA SER A 176 -0.42 3.87 -10.39
C SER A 176 -1.05 4.48 -11.64
N GLY A 177 -1.13 3.70 -12.73
CA GLY A 177 -1.70 4.17 -14.00
C GLY A 177 -3.22 4.31 -14.00
N THR A 178 -3.91 3.73 -13.02
CA THR A 178 -5.38 3.67 -13.01
C THR A 178 -6.01 3.98 -11.67
N ILE A 179 -5.31 3.77 -10.56
CA ILE A 179 -5.81 4.11 -9.22
C ILE A 179 -5.23 5.45 -8.80
N LEU A 180 -6.10 6.43 -8.57
CA LEU A 180 -5.71 7.69 -7.95
C LEU A 180 -5.67 7.53 -6.42
N ALA A 181 -4.46 7.37 -5.87
CA ALA A 181 -4.17 7.43 -4.44
C ALA A 181 -3.70 8.84 -4.05
N VAL A 182 -4.59 9.69 -3.54
CA VAL A 182 -4.24 11.06 -3.11
C VAL A 182 -3.68 11.03 -1.70
N HIS A 183 -2.43 11.46 -1.54
CA HIS A 183 -1.81 11.62 -0.23
C HIS A 183 -1.94 13.06 0.25
N GLN A 184 -2.53 13.22 1.44
CA GLN A 184 -2.81 14.50 2.05
C GLN A 184 -1.59 14.99 2.84
N SER A 185 -0.88 15.98 2.31
CA SER A 185 0.24 16.62 3.00
C SER A 185 -0.11 18.01 3.52
N THR A 186 0.57 18.46 4.57
CA THR A 186 0.52 19.84 5.07
C THR A 186 1.87 20.52 4.91
N THR A 187 1.94 21.81 5.16
CA THR A 187 3.22 22.53 5.21
C THR A 187 4.10 22.08 6.39
N SER A 188 3.49 21.53 7.44
CA SER A 188 4.17 21.08 8.65
C SER A 188 4.53 19.58 8.64
N GLY A 189 3.96 18.78 7.72
CA GLY A 189 4.25 17.35 7.68
C GLY A 189 3.45 16.56 6.65
N GLY A 190 3.59 15.23 6.75
CA GLY A 190 2.99 14.22 5.88
C GLY A 190 3.99 13.61 4.91
N ASN A 191 5.10 14.30 4.60
CA ASN A 191 6.14 13.75 3.73
C ASN A 191 7.38 13.36 4.52
N LYS A 192 7.83 12.12 4.34
CA LYS A 192 9.06 11.56 4.93
C LYS A 192 9.06 11.57 6.46
N GLU A 193 7.90 11.50 7.10
CA GLU A 193 7.80 11.52 8.58
C GLU A 193 8.56 10.36 9.23
N GLY A 194 8.56 9.18 8.60
CA GLY A 194 9.31 8.02 9.09
C GLY A 194 10.82 8.25 9.21
N PHE A 195 11.40 9.20 8.46
CA PHE A 195 12.83 9.54 8.55
C PHE A 195 13.16 10.47 9.73
N LYS A 196 12.16 11.14 10.31
CA LYS A 196 12.34 12.08 11.42
C LYS A 196 12.29 11.40 12.79
N HIS A 197 11.83 10.15 12.86
CA HIS A 197 11.70 9.41 14.11
C HIS A 197 13.06 8.97 14.65
N GLU A 198 13.26 8.97 15.98
CA GLU A 198 14.51 8.53 16.61
C GLU A 198 14.94 7.11 16.19
N GLN A 199 13.95 6.23 16.02
CA GLN A 199 14.12 4.83 15.60
C GLN A 199 13.86 4.62 14.11
N ALA A 200 14.07 5.65 13.26
CA ALA A 200 13.89 5.58 11.80
C ALA A 200 14.64 4.39 11.16
N LYS A 201 15.83 4.07 11.66
CA LYS A 201 16.67 3.01 11.09
C LYS A 201 16.33 1.60 11.60
N TYR A 202 15.21 1.40 12.28
CA TYR A 202 14.87 0.11 12.88
C TYR A 202 14.85 -1.04 11.84
N ASN A 203 14.09 -0.87 10.74
CA ASN A 203 14.00 -1.90 9.70
C ASN A 203 15.36 -2.16 9.05
N LEU A 204 16.12 -1.10 8.74
CA LEU A 204 17.47 -1.22 8.19
C LEU A 204 18.37 -2.05 9.10
N LYS A 205 18.41 -1.71 10.39
CA LYS A 205 19.20 -2.44 11.38
C LYS A 205 18.74 -3.90 11.50
N MET A 206 17.44 -4.16 11.45
CA MET A 206 16.90 -5.53 11.46
C MET A 206 17.43 -6.35 10.27
N PHE A 207 17.50 -5.76 9.07
CA PHE A 207 18.07 -6.45 7.90
C PHE A 207 19.58 -6.66 8.02
N ASP A 208 20.32 -5.68 8.54
CA ASP A 208 21.76 -5.76 8.79
C ASP A 208 22.08 -6.87 9.81
N ASP A 209 21.35 -6.91 10.93
CA ASP A 209 21.57 -7.87 12.03
C ASP A 209 21.26 -9.32 11.61
N MET A 210 20.41 -9.51 10.62
CA MET A 210 20.02 -10.84 10.11
C MET A 210 20.98 -11.38 9.04
N ASP A 211 22.08 -10.68 8.78
CA ASP A 211 23.05 -11.00 7.73
C ASP A 211 22.38 -11.20 6.36
N ILE A 212 21.28 -10.48 6.12
CA ILE A 212 20.64 -10.43 4.80
C ILE A 212 21.46 -9.44 3.94
N ASN A 213 22.76 -9.73 3.81
CA ASN A 213 23.73 -8.93 3.08
C ASN A 213 23.28 -8.74 1.63
N GLY A 214 22.83 -7.56 1.23
CA GLY A 214 22.43 -7.29 -0.16
C GLY A 214 20.94 -7.48 -0.47
N VAL A 215 20.06 -7.18 0.48
CA VAL A 215 18.70 -6.73 0.11
C VAL A 215 18.83 -5.47 -0.72
N ASP A 216 18.48 -5.57 -1.98
CA ASP A 216 18.46 -4.45 -2.90
C ASP A 216 17.05 -3.86 -2.94
N PHE A 217 16.82 -2.85 -2.09
CA PHE A 217 15.51 -2.20 -1.99
C PHE A 217 15.09 -1.52 -3.30
N ASP A 218 16.01 -1.23 -4.22
CA ASP A 218 15.65 -0.64 -5.52
C ASP A 218 14.81 -1.59 -6.38
N ARG A 219 14.91 -2.91 -6.16
CA ARG A 219 14.05 -3.92 -6.80
C ARG A 219 12.60 -3.87 -6.33
N GLY A 220 12.36 -3.17 -5.23
CA GLY A 220 11.06 -2.98 -4.61
C GLY A 220 10.23 -1.85 -5.18
N LYS A 221 10.74 -1.14 -6.19
CA LYS A 221 10.04 0.01 -6.76
C LYS A 221 8.90 -0.43 -7.67
N THR A 222 7.87 0.41 -7.75
CA THR A 222 6.72 0.22 -8.64
C THR A 222 7.09 0.04 -10.12
N ASP A 223 8.21 0.58 -10.60
CA ASP A 223 8.70 0.37 -11.97
C ASP A 223 9.35 -1.00 -12.21
N CYS A 224 9.63 -1.77 -11.15
CA CYS A 224 10.12 -3.15 -11.20
C CYS A 224 9.00 -4.22 -11.21
N THR A 225 7.73 -3.81 -11.07
CA THR A 225 6.58 -4.72 -11.03
C THR A 225 6.33 -5.44 -12.36
N GLN A 226 6.01 -6.73 -12.32
CA GLN A 226 5.83 -7.53 -13.53
C GLN A 226 4.59 -7.14 -14.34
N TRP A 227 3.58 -6.61 -13.66
CA TRP A 227 2.31 -6.21 -14.25
C TRP A 227 2.02 -4.75 -13.95
N ARG A 228 1.17 -4.13 -14.77
CA ARG A 228 0.61 -2.81 -14.47
C ARG A 228 -0.81 -2.68 -15.00
N THR A 229 -1.61 -1.85 -14.35
CA THR A 229 -2.89 -1.42 -14.92
C THR A 229 -2.71 -0.12 -15.69
N ILE A 230 -3.39 -0.01 -16.83
CA ILE A 230 -3.39 1.18 -17.68
C ILE A 230 -4.81 1.52 -18.13
N LEU A 231 -5.02 2.79 -18.50
CA LEU A 231 -6.07 3.15 -19.44
C LEU A 231 -5.47 3.15 -20.84
N ASP A 232 -6.05 2.37 -21.76
CA ASP A 232 -5.64 2.40 -23.16
C ASP A 232 -6.10 3.70 -23.86
N PHE A 233 -5.78 3.85 -25.15
CA PHE A 233 -6.16 5.03 -25.93
C PHE A 233 -7.67 5.25 -26.06
N CYS A 234 -8.46 4.20 -25.83
CA CYS A 234 -9.92 4.26 -25.81
C CYS A 234 -10.46 4.54 -24.40
N GLY A 235 -9.59 4.73 -23.40
CA GLY A 235 -9.96 4.88 -22.00
C GLY A 235 -10.41 3.59 -21.34
N GLN A 236 -10.12 2.42 -21.93
CA GLN A 236 -10.45 1.14 -21.32
C GLN A 236 -9.38 0.71 -20.33
N LEU A 237 -9.82 0.23 -19.18
CA LEU A 237 -8.96 -0.33 -18.16
C LEU A 237 -8.40 -1.68 -18.63
N LYS A 238 -7.08 -1.82 -18.60
CA LYS A 238 -6.36 -3.05 -18.99
C LYS A 238 -5.32 -3.43 -17.95
N LEU A 239 -5.12 -4.73 -17.76
CA LEU A 239 -3.99 -5.30 -17.06
C LEU A 239 -2.99 -5.75 -18.12
N VAL A 240 -1.75 -5.26 -18.04
CA VAL A 240 -0.72 -5.56 -19.03
C VAL A 240 0.56 -6.02 -18.33
N GLN A 241 1.22 -7.01 -18.92
CA GLN A 241 2.54 -7.45 -18.47
C GLN A 241 3.60 -6.48 -18.97
N ARG A 242 4.60 -6.17 -18.14
CA ARG A 242 5.80 -5.45 -18.58
C ARG A 242 6.72 -6.40 -19.31
N VAL A 243 7.28 -5.94 -20.41
CA VAL A 243 8.26 -6.68 -21.21
C VAL A 243 9.68 -6.14 -21.04
N ASP A 244 9.82 -4.90 -20.57
CA ASP A 244 11.08 -4.22 -20.37
C ASP A 244 11.17 -3.71 -18.93
N PHE A 245 12.34 -3.88 -18.32
CA PHE A 245 12.63 -3.46 -16.95
C PHE A 245 13.95 -2.68 -16.89
N PRO A 246 14.05 -1.68 -16.00
CA PRO A 246 15.34 -1.08 -15.65
C PRO A 246 16.35 -2.12 -15.12
N ASP A 247 17.64 -1.90 -15.35
CA ASP A 247 18.72 -2.80 -14.89
C ASP A 247 18.69 -3.07 -13.37
N HIS A 248 18.26 -2.07 -12.59
CA HIS A 248 18.18 -2.19 -11.13
C HIS A 248 17.07 -3.16 -10.66
N CYS A 249 16.15 -3.57 -11.54
CA CYS A 249 15.08 -4.50 -11.22
C CYS A 249 15.51 -5.97 -11.34
N VAL A 250 16.73 -6.25 -11.82
CA VAL A 250 17.19 -7.63 -12.02
C VAL A 250 17.41 -8.33 -10.68
N CYS A 251 16.62 -9.37 -10.42
CA CYS A 251 16.79 -10.23 -9.26
C CYS A 251 18.06 -11.08 -9.40
N VAL A 252 19.08 -10.78 -8.61
CA VAL A 252 20.29 -11.59 -8.55
C VAL A 252 20.03 -12.78 -7.64
N LYS A 253 20.02 -13.99 -8.20
CA LYS A 253 20.02 -15.23 -7.40
C LYS A 253 21.31 -15.27 -6.58
N LYS A 254 21.21 -15.19 -5.26
CA LYS A 254 22.31 -15.61 -4.40
C LYS A 254 22.42 -17.12 -4.52
N TYR A 255 23.49 -17.60 -5.12
CA TYR A 255 23.85 -19.01 -5.01
C TYR A 255 24.18 -19.26 -3.54
N SER A 256 23.35 -20.07 -2.88
CA SER A 256 23.63 -20.67 -1.57
C SER A 256 24.74 -21.71 -1.70
#